data_AF-A0A6S7JV04-F1
#
_entry.id   AF-A0A6S7JV04-F1
#
_cell.length_a   1.000
_cell.length_b   1.000
_cell.length_c   1.000
_cell.angle_alpha   90.00
_cell.angle_beta   90.00
_cell.angle_gamma   90.00
#
_symmetry.space_group_name_H-M   'P 1'
#
loop_
_entity.id
_entity.type
_entity.pdbx_description
1 polymer ?
#
loop_
_entity_poly.entity_id
_entity_poly.type
_entity_poly.pdbx_seq_one_letter_code
_entity_poly.pdbx_strand_id
1 'polypeptide(L)'
;MEKFELSICLKKFYAVARKQEGREFKVSTLRAIRSGIDRYLKQSLQNKPWSIIGDPVFERVNKTLNAICKKVTREGKIGPVIHKHPITCEQLQKLYESGEITDCDSNNPRKLLQTA
;
A
#
# COMPACT_ATOMS: atom_id res chain seq x y z
N MET A 1 -2.61 -22.20 -11.23
CA MET A 1 -3.90 -21.49 -11.21
C MET A 1 -4.02 -20.69 -12.49
N GLU A 2 -5.09 -20.94 -13.22
CA GLU A 2 -5.36 -20.24 -14.47
C GLU A 2 -5.84 -18.81 -14.22
N LYS A 3 -5.64 -17.94 -15.22
CA LYS A 3 -5.93 -16.50 -15.11
C LYS A 3 -7.40 -16.23 -14.78
N PHE A 4 -8.31 -16.96 -15.41
CA PHE A 4 -9.74 -16.83 -15.17
C PHE A 4 -10.15 -17.32 -13.76
N GLU A 5 -9.60 -18.46 -13.33
CA GLU A 5 -9.83 -18.99 -11.98
C GLU A 5 -9.38 -18.00 -10.91
N LEU A 6 -8.19 -17.41 -11.09
CA LEU A 6 -7.69 -16.37 -10.19
C LEU A 6 -8.64 -15.18 -10.12
N SER A 7 -9.24 -14.77 -11.25
CA SER A 7 -10.21 -13.66 -11.25
C SER A 7 -11.44 -13.97 -10.36
N ILE A 8 -11.95 -15.21 -10.41
CA ILE A 8 -13.08 -15.64 -9.60
C ILE A 8 -12.68 -15.67 -8.12
N CYS A 9 -11.51 -16.23 -7.82
CA CYS A 9 -10.96 -16.29 -6.46
C CYS A 9 -10.77 -14.89 -5.88
N LEU A 10 -10.15 -13.97 -6.63
CA LEU A 10 -9.92 -12.60 -6.17
C LEU A 10 -11.23 -11.84 -5.94
N LYS A 11 -12.25 -12.04 -6.78
CA LYS A 11 -13.57 -11.42 -6.56
C LYS A 11 -14.18 -11.85 -5.22
N LYS A 12 -14.16 -13.16 -4.92
CA LYS A 12 -14.64 -13.71 -3.65
C LYS A 12 -13.79 -13.19 -2.49
N PHE A 13 -12.47 -13.25 -2.63
CA PHE A 13 -11.52 -12.79 -1.63
C PHE A 13 -11.79 -11.33 -1.23
N TYR A 14 -11.89 -10.40 -2.18
CA TYR A 14 -12.14 -9.00 -1.83
C TYR A 14 -13.50 -8.77 -1.15
N ALA A 15 -14.53 -9.54 -1.51
CA ALA A 15 -15.85 -9.44 -0.88
C ALA A 15 -15.83 -9.85 0.60
N VAL A 16 -15.08 -10.91 0.92
CA VAL A 16 -15.03 -11.51 2.26
C VAL A 16 -13.84 -11.09 3.11
N ALA A 17 -12.85 -10.40 2.54
CA ALA A 17 -11.64 -9.98 3.25
C ALA A 17 -12.00 -9.07 4.44
N ARG A 18 -11.68 -9.52 5.65
CA ARG A 18 -11.89 -8.80 6.92
C ARG A 18 -10.65 -8.95 7.81
N LYS A 19 -10.54 -8.07 8.81
CA LYS A 19 -9.59 -8.22 9.92
C LYS A 19 -9.97 -9.43 10.78
N GLN A 20 -9.07 -9.87 11.65
CA GLN A 20 -9.31 -10.99 12.58
C GLN A 20 -10.60 -10.80 13.41
N GLU A 21 -10.92 -9.57 13.79
CA GLU A 21 -12.13 -9.23 14.55
C GLU A 21 -13.40 -9.09 13.68
N GLY A 22 -13.37 -9.48 12.40
CA GLY A 22 -14.49 -9.35 11.48
C GLY A 22 -14.70 -7.94 10.91
N ARG A 23 -13.97 -6.93 11.40
CA ARG A 23 -14.04 -5.54 10.90
C ARG A 23 -13.54 -5.42 9.46
N GLU A 24 -14.13 -4.49 8.70
CA GLU A 24 -13.68 -4.16 7.35
C GLU A 24 -12.28 -3.54 7.34
N PHE A 25 -11.53 -3.76 6.26
CA PHE A 25 -10.25 -3.11 6.04
C PHE A 25 -10.42 -1.64 5.59
N LYS A 26 -9.43 -0.81 5.91
CA LYS A 26 -9.34 0.54 5.33
C LYS A 26 -9.15 0.44 3.82
N VAL A 27 -9.63 1.45 3.08
CA VAL A 27 -9.46 1.54 1.62
C VAL A 27 -7.98 1.46 1.22
N SER A 28 -7.09 2.12 1.96
CA SER A 28 -5.65 2.08 1.72
C SER A 28 -5.09 0.66 1.86
N THR A 29 -5.53 -0.09 2.87
CA THR A 29 -5.13 -1.50 3.08
C THR A 29 -5.61 -2.39 1.94
N LEU A 30 -6.87 -2.26 1.50
CA LEU A 30 -7.40 -3.04 0.38
C LEU A 30 -6.63 -2.78 -0.93
N ARG A 31 -6.26 -1.52 -1.19
CA ARG A 31 -5.40 -1.15 -2.33
C ARG A 31 -3.99 -1.71 -2.19
N ALA A 32 -3.41 -1.65 -1.00
CA ALA A 32 -2.09 -2.21 -0.72
C ALA A 32 -2.06 -3.74 -0.91
N ILE A 33 -3.10 -4.45 -0.47
CA ILE A 33 -3.25 -5.90 -0.71
C ILE A 33 -3.27 -6.18 -2.22
N ARG A 34 -4.08 -5.46 -3.01
CA ARG A 34 -4.11 -5.62 -4.46
C ARG A 34 -2.73 -5.41 -5.09
N SER A 35 -2.05 -4.33 -4.74
CA SER A 35 -0.71 -4.04 -5.26
C SER A 35 0.32 -5.09 -4.84
N GLY A 36 0.22 -5.60 -3.61
CA GLY A 36 1.07 -6.66 -3.10
C GLY A 36 0.91 -7.97 -3.88
N ILE A 37 -0.34 -8.36 -4.17
CA ILE A 37 -0.64 -9.54 -4.98
C ILE A 37 -0.14 -9.36 -6.42
N ASP A 38 -0.41 -8.20 -7.04
CA ASP A 38 0.07 -7.92 -8.41
C ASP A 38 1.59 -7.99 -8.51
N ARG A 39 2.30 -7.40 -7.53
CA ARG A 39 3.75 -7.47 -7.43
C ARG A 39 4.24 -8.91 -7.26
N TYR A 40 3.62 -9.68 -6.36
CA TYR A 40 3.98 -11.09 -6.13
C TYR A 40 3.85 -11.92 -7.41
N LEU A 41 2.78 -11.74 -8.18
CA LEU A 41 2.57 -12.46 -9.44
C LEU A 41 3.60 -12.10 -10.52
N LYS A 42 4.13 -10.86 -10.48
CA LYS A 42 5.17 -10.38 -11.39
C LYS A 42 6.60 -10.70 -10.94
N GLN A 43 6.79 -11.16 -9.70
CA GLN A 43 8.13 -11.55 -9.23
C GLN A 43 8.66 -12.71 -10.07
N SER A 44 10.00 -12.76 -10.22
CA SER A 44 10.71 -13.71 -11.09
C SER A 44 10.30 -15.18 -10.89
N LEU A 45 9.91 -15.57 -9.67
CA LEU A 45 9.48 -16.93 -9.37
C LEU A 45 8.12 -17.31 -9.98
N GLN A 46 7.18 -16.35 -10.08
CA GLN A 46 5.84 -16.57 -10.64
C GLN A 46 5.76 -16.15 -12.12
N ASN A 47 6.53 -15.11 -12.47
CA ASN A 47 6.73 -14.54 -13.80
C ASN A 47 5.47 -14.46 -14.66
N LYS A 48 4.35 -14.02 -14.07
CA LYS A 48 3.10 -13.86 -14.81
C LYS A 48 3.21 -12.62 -15.72
N PRO A 49 2.96 -12.76 -17.04
CA PRO A 49 3.14 -11.66 -18.00
C PRO A 49 2.00 -10.63 -17.97
N TRP A 50 1.00 -10.81 -17.11
CA TRP A 50 -0.19 -9.97 -17.02
C TRP A 50 -0.36 -9.40 -15.60
N SER A 51 -1.11 -8.30 -15.51
CA SER A 51 -1.35 -7.59 -14.25
C SER A 51 -2.80 -7.74 -13.82
N ILE A 52 -3.06 -8.05 -12.55
CA ILE A 52 -4.44 -8.09 -12.02
C ILE A 52 -5.08 -6.70 -11.93
N ILE A 53 -4.29 -5.64 -12.11
CA ILE A 53 -4.76 -4.25 -12.10
C ILE A 53 -5.18 -3.81 -13.49
N GLY A 54 -4.34 -4.07 -14.50
CA GLY A 54 -4.54 -3.55 -15.86
C GLY A 54 -5.21 -4.52 -16.83
N ASP A 55 -5.21 -5.81 -16.54
CA ASP A 55 -5.67 -6.81 -17.51
C ASP A 55 -7.21 -6.93 -17.56
N PRO A 56 -7.82 -6.98 -18.77
CA PRO A 56 -9.28 -7.02 -18.93
C PRO A 56 -9.99 -8.15 -18.19
N VAL A 57 -9.35 -9.31 -18.03
CA VAL A 57 -9.94 -10.46 -17.32
C VAL A 57 -10.30 -10.11 -15.87
N PHE A 58 -9.58 -9.16 -15.27
CA PHE A 58 -9.77 -8.72 -13.89
C PHE A 58 -10.66 -7.47 -13.78
N GLU A 59 -11.23 -6.94 -14.86
CA GLU A 59 -12.03 -5.72 -14.82
C GLU A 59 -13.21 -5.83 -13.84
N ARG A 60 -13.94 -6.95 -13.88
CA ARG A 60 -15.06 -7.22 -12.95
C ARG A 60 -14.60 -7.30 -11.50
N VAL A 61 -13.40 -7.84 -11.26
CA VAL A 61 -12.78 -7.91 -9.92
C VAL A 61 -12.46 -6.50 -9.43
N ASN A 62 -11.83 -5.69 -10.27
CA ASN A 62 -11.49 -4.31 -9.96
C ASN A 62 -12.73 -3.42 -9.72
N LYS A 63 -13.79 -3.61 -10.51
CA LYS A 63 -15.10 -2.96 -10.25
C LYS A 63 -15.67 -3.34 -8.88
N THR A 64 -15.59 -4.62 -8.51
CA THR A 64 -16.06 -5.11 -7.20
C THR A 64 -15.25 -4.48 -6.07
N LEU A 65 -13.91 -4.49 -6.17
CA LEU A 65 -13.03 -3.86 -5.17
C LEU A 65 -13.30 -2.36 -5.04
N ASN A 66 -13.49 -1.66 -6.16
CA ASN A 66 -13.80 -0.23 -6.16
C ASN A 66 -15.16 0.08 -5.51
N ALA A 67 -16.17 -0.75 -5.75
CA ALA A 67 -17.48 -0.63 -5.11
C ALA A 67 -17.37 -0.82 -3.58
N ILE A 68 -16.62 -1.83 -3.13
CA ILE A 68 -16.33 -2.05 -1.71
C ILE A 68 -15.60 -0.83 -1.12
N CYS A 69 -14.57 -0.32 -1.81
CA CYS A 69 -13.86 0.88 -1.34
C CYS A 69 -14.80 2.08 -1.20
N LYS A 70 -15.66 2.33 -2.20
CA LYS A 70 -16.66 3.42 -2.15
C LYS A 70 -17.65 3.25 -1.00
N LYS A 71 -18.08 2.01 -0.72
CA LYS A 71 -18.94 1.71 0.43
C LYS A 71 -18.25 2.06 1.75
N VAL A 72 -17.01 1.59 1.96
CA VAL A 72 -16.20 1.90 3.15
C VAL A 72 -15.98 3.40 3.30
N THR A 73 -15.79 4.12 2.19
CA THR A 73 -15.70 5.59 2.15
C THR A 73 -16.99 6.25 2.64
N ARG A 74 -18.13 5.85 2.10
CA ARG A 74 -19.44 6.43 2.43
C ARG A 74 -19.82 6.20 3.88
N GLU A 75 -19.47 5.04 4.44
CA GLU A 75 -19.76 4.69 5.84
C GLU A 75 -18.88 5.43 6.85
N GLY A 76 -18.06 6.40 6.44
CA GLY A 76 -17.23 7.20 7.35
C GLY A 76 -16.10 6.40 8.01
N LYS A 77 -15.84 5.17 7.58
CA LYS A 77 -14.75 4.32 8.07
C LYS A 77 -13.37 4.75 7.54
N ILE A 78 -13.33 5.83 6.74
CA ILE A 78 -12.10 6.55 6.48
C ILE A 78 -11.84 7.41 7.70
N GLY A 79 -10.95 6.93 8.58
CA GLY A 79 -10.45 7.78 9.66
C GLY A 79 -9.90 9.09 9.09
N PRO A 80 -9.98 10.20 9.86
CA PRO A 80 -9.48 11.50 9.41
C PRO A 80 -8.03 11.38 8.95
N VAL A 81 -7.62 12.25 8.03
CA VAL A 81 -6.20 12.39 7.70
C VAL A 81 -5.50 12.88 8.96
N ILE A 82 -4.77 11.97 9.61
CA ILE A 82 -3.98 12.31 10.79
C ILE A 82 -2.69 12.94 10.27
N HIS A 83 -2.64 14.26 10.28
CA HIS A 83 -1.40 14.99 10.05
C HIS A 83 -0.46 14.72 11.23
N LYS A 84 0.74 14.23 10.93
CA LYS A 84 1.79 14.15 11.94
C LYS A 84 2.17 15.57 12.36
N HIS A 85 2.53 15.75 13.62
CA HIS A 85 3.04 17.04 14.07
C HIS A 85 4.29 17.41 13.27
N PRO A 86 4.45 18.70 12.91
CA PRO A 86 5.70 19.19 12.33
C PRO A 86 6.87 18.84 13.25
N ILE A 87 8.03 18.57 12.64
CA ILE A 87 9.26 18.42 13.41
C ILE A 87 9.58 19.75 14.09
N THR A 88 9.81 19.71 15.40
CA THR A 88 10.23 20.90 16.17
C THR A 88 11.73 21.14 16.01
N CYS A 89 12.20 22.36 16.26
CA CYS A 89 13.63 22.68 16.21
C CYS A 89 14.45 21.81 17.17
N GLU A 90 13.92 21.50 18.37
CA GLU A 90 14.58 20.64 19.34
C GLU A 90 14.71 19.19 18.85
N GLN A 91 13.66 18.66 18.22
CA GLN A 91 13.71 17.33 17.62
C GLN A 91 14.67 17.29 16.44
N LEU A 92 14.70 18.35 15.63
CA LEU A 92 15.64 18.49 14.53
C LEU A 92 17.08 18.52 15.05
N GLN A 93 17.36 19.30 16.10
CA GLN A 93 18.67 19.35 16.74
C GLN A 93 19.09 17.97 17.28
N LYS A 94 18.19 17.25 17.94
CA LYS A 94 18.46 15.87 18.41
C LYS A 94 18.82 14.92 17.28
N LEU A 95 18.20 15.06 16.10
CA LEU A 95 18.54 14.24 14.93
C LEU A 95 19.93 14.58 14.39
N TYR A 96 20.36 15.85 14.44
CA TYR A 96 21.73 16.25 14.09
C TYR A 96 22.74 15.69 15.09
N GLU A 97 22.46 15.81 16.39
CA GLU A 97 23.31 15.30 17.48
C GLU A 97 23.44 13.78 17.44
N SER A 98 22.34 13.07 17.14
CA SER A 98 22.36 11.61 16.97
C SER A 98 22.96 11.17 15.63
N GLY A 99 23.27 12.10 14.73
CA GLY A 99 23.87 11.83 13.42
C GLY A 99 22.95 11.16 12.41
N GLU A 100 21.64 11.16 12.67
CA GLU A 100 20.57 10.64 11.79
C GLU A 100 20.35 11.56 10.57
N ILE A 101 20.63 12.86 10.74
CA ILE A 101 20.69 13.85 9.67
C ILE A 101 22.07 14.52 9.69
N THR A 102 22.49 15.05 8.54
CA THR A 102 23.81 15.68 8.39
C THR A 102 23.72 17.07 7.82
N ASP A 103 24.75 17.86 8.11
CA ASP A 103 24.91 19.18 7.52
C ASP A 103 25.21 19.09 6.01
N CYS A 104 24.93 20.16 5.27
CA CYS A 104 25.13 20.23 3.83
C CYS A 104 26.60 20.06 3.42
N ASP A 105 27.53 20.43 4.31
CA ASP A 105 28.97 20.37 4.10
C ASP A 105 29.61 19.05 4.56
N SER A 106 28.78 18.05 4.90
CA SER A 106 29.27 16.74 5.34
C SER A 106 29.95 15.97 4.20
N ASN A 107 31.28 15.86 4.26
CA ASN A 107 32.11 15.06 3.35
C ASN A 107 31.97 13.53 3.53
N ASN A 108 30.98 13.05 4.29
CA ASN A 108 30.73 11.62 4.45
C ASN A 108 29.75 11.11 3.37
N PRO A 109 30.23 10.39 2.33
CA PRO A 109 29.40 9.99 1.20
C PRO A 109 28.29 9.01 1.58
N ARG A 110 28.41 8.27 2.69
CA ARG A 110 27.36 7.34 3.16
C ARG A 110 26.14 8.05 3.70
N LYS A 111 26.31 9.27 4.22
CA LYS A 111 25.22 10.07 4.81
C LYS A 111 24.37 10.77 3.74
N LEU A 112 24.94 11.07 2.57
CA LEU A 112 24.20 11.56 1.40
C LEU A 112 23.18 10.55 0.85
N LEU A 113 23.40 9.25 1.08
CA LEU A 113 22.49 8.19 0.67
C LEU A 113 21.26 8.05 1.58
N GLN A 114 21.24 8.72 2.74
CA GLN A 114 20.13 8.67 3.70
C GLN A 114 19.05 9.72 3.40
N THR A 115 19.34 10.70 2.55
CA THR A 115 18.43 11.81 2.18
C THR A 115 17.64 11.57 0.88
N ALA A 116 17.72 10.36 0.29
CA ALA A 116 17.07 10.00 -0.97
C ALA A 116 15.79 9.15 -0.79
#